data_AF-A0A8G1RGK0-F1
#
_entry.id   AF-A0A8G1RGK0-F1
#
_cell.length_a   1.000
_cell.length_b   1.000
_cell.length_c   1.000
_cell.angle_alpha   90.00
_cell.angle_beta   90.00
_cell.angle_gamma   90.00
#
_symmetry.space_group_name_H-M   'P 1'
#
loop_
_entity.id
_entity.type
_entity.pdbx_description
1 polymer ?
#
loop_
_entity_poly.entity_id
_entity_poly.type
_entity_poly.pdbx_seq_one_letter_code
_entity_poly.pdbx_strand_id
1 'polypeptide(L)'
;MQSMASASLEEDFQIISSLRYDPALRSLSTEKAADKHFHPSSTPYYLLPYHQARLRNAAECFGWKKALSFLQKDLTQLSEYLDAHILDKTRPWRIRIIIERTGACTVEVNPTASIDPLNMLIPNREHTQSNLWNIYVDTGYITPSAFTRHKTTARDFYNAARVRAGIMSPLDQAEVLLVNPEGQVMEGSITTPYFRRRRPVSKGESLESDTEPDWVTPPLSSGGNAGTTRQYALAEGFCAEQIIEVADLIDGEVCWLSNGVRGFIRGRIVLNRLDDGQGVSPTTTTPPPAQLPQFTIPYIHPIPSVELIISSLRSNSHLNQFNVSTYDYSFPAVSLAYFLRYPNPYSRHVLTTDVIDRYVDPDTKRLHTIRLHLKKSKVPSGILKLLPKGMGGSDSSGQSYILETTIVDVNEGWMRTESRNMEWTGILSVVEKQFYQRQPLEGALDRLQGLHLDAKLSEQTTVKTTVTFHSRFGQGKLLGRRKAEAGDQVVEVEDEAPKRGFFTSLSTAGIQRTIELIGLNRTRDAILKSKQGMNVVLERLRSGGIVGVLEGMRQDREAIVGPEGPWKRVWLRGNGEDDEH
;
A
#
# COMPACT_ATOMS: atom_id res chain seq x y z
N MET A 1 -15.28 -47.87 -4.49
CA MET A 1 -14.41 -47.30 -3.44
C MET A 1 -13.59 -46.16 -4.07
N GLN A 2 -14.20 -44.98 -4.22
CA GLN A 2 -13.55 -43.71 -4.55
C GLN A 2 -14.61 -42.60 -4.53
N SER A 3 -14.18 -41.38 -4.18
CA SER A 3 -14.95 -40.13 -4.05
C SER A 3 -15.30 -39.70 -2.62
N MET A 4 -14.28 -39.62 -1.75
CA MET A 4 -14.23 -38.59 -0.70
C MET A 4 -13.00 -37.71 -0.96
N ALA A 5 -13.16 -36.68 -1.78
CA ALA A 5 -12.19 -35.59 -1.92
C ALA A 5 -12.85 -34.37 -2.59
N SER A 6 -13.76 -33.69 -1.90
CA SER A 6 -14.13 -32.30 -2.25
C SER A 6 -14.61 -31.52 -1.02
N ALA A 7 -13.70 -31.35 -0.06
CA ALA A 7 -13.81 -30.30 0.95
C ALA A 7 -12.57 -29.42 0.80
N SER A 8 -12.51 -28.67 -0.30
CA SER A 8 -11.47 -27.68 -0.54
C SER A 8 -11.64 -26.53 0.45
N LEU A 9 -10.54 -26.14 1.10
CA LEU A 9 -10.40 -24.98 1.99
C LEU A 9 -11.23 -23.78 1.50
N GLU A 10 -12.14 -23.31 2.35
CA GLU A 10 -12.97 -22.14 2.06
C GLU A 10 -12.09 -20.88 2.05
N GLU A 11 -11.91 -20.25 0.89
CA GLU A 11 -11.11 -19.03 0.78
C GLU A 11 -11.76 -17.86 1.53
N ASP A 12 -11.06 -17.32 2.52
CA ASP A 12 -11.49 -16.17 3.34
C ASP A 12 -11.25 -14.85 2.57
N PHE A 13 -12.16 -14.53 1.64
CA PHE A 13 -12.18 -13.25 0.95
C PHE A 13 -13.52 -12.53 1.15
N GLN A 14 -13.54 -11.23 0.83
CA GLN A 14 -14.73 -10.39 0.90
C GLN A 14 -15.02 -9.80 -0.48
N ILE A 15 -16.29 -9.63 -0.81
CA ILE A 15 -16.69 -8.83 -1.99
C ILE A 15 -16.75 -7.36 -1.58
N ILE A 16 -16.22 -6.47 -2.43
CA ILE A 16 -16.06 -5.06 -2.08
C ILE A 16 -16.58 -4.13 -3.16
N SER A 17 -17.01 -2.95 -2.75
CA SER A 17 -17.43 -1.88 -3.63
C SER A 17 -16.92 -0.55 -3.10
N SER A 18 -16.14 0.19 -3.89
CA SER A 18 -15.68 1.53 -3.52
C SER A 18 -16.35 2.58 -4.39
N LEU A 19 -16.99 3.56 -3.76
CA LEU A 19 -17.72 4.65 -4.39
C LEU A 19 -17.38 6.02 -3.78
N ARG A 20 -17.73 7.10 -4.46
CA ARG A 20 -17.66 8.47 -3.95
C ARG A 20 -19.03 8.90 -3.41
N TYR A 21 -19.03 9.46 -2.21
CA TYR A 21 -20.06 10.38 -1.77
C TYR A 21 -19.59 11.80 -2.05
N ASP A 22 -20.44 12.63 -2.65
CA ASP A 22 -20.14 14.04 -2.88
C ASP A 22 -21.44 14.86 -2.96
N PRO A 23 -21.63 15.87 -2.10
CA PRO A 23 -22.81 16.72 -2.16
C PRO A 23 -22.91 17.51 -3.48
N ALA A 24 -21.79 17.77 -4.17
CA ALA A 24 -21.78 18.49 -5.44
C ALA A 24 -22.44 17.71 -6.59
N LEU A 25 -22.65 16.40 -6.45
CA LEU A 25 -23.36 15.60 -7.46
C LEU A 25 -24.82 16.08 -7.64
N ARG A 26 -25.45 16.57 -6.56
CA ARG A 26 -26.82 17.11 -6.61
C ARG A 26 -26.95 18.37 -7.47
N SER A 27 -25.86 19.13 -7.60
CA SER A 27 -25.82 20.36 -8.39
C SER A 27 -25.44 20.15 -9.85
N LEU A 28 -25.10 18.92 -10.26
CA LEU A 28 -24.81 18.62 -11.66
C LEU A 28 -26.12 18.58 -12.45
N SER A 29 -26.30 19.52 -13.41
CA SER A 29 -27.37 19.43 -14.39
C SER A 29 -26.99 18.39 -15.45
N THR A 30 -27.87 17.42 -15.69
CA THR A 30 -27.69 16.43 -16.75
C THR A 30 -28.91 16.42 -17.65
N GLU A 31 -29.11 17.49 -18.41
CA GLU A 31 -30.18 17.60 -19.41
C GLU A 31 -30.10 16.55 -20.54
N LYS A 32 -29.05 15.71 -20.56
CA LYS A 32 -28.78 14.72 -21.60
C LYS A 32 -28.45 13.29 -21.09
N ALA A 33 -28.68 12.98 -19.81
CA ALA A 33 -28.47 11.61 -19.32
C ALA A 33 -29.47 10.65 -20.02
N ALA A 34 -28.95 9.64 -20.73
CA ALA A 34 -29.77 8.68 -21.46
C ALA A 34 -30.27 7.54 -20.55
N ASP A 35 -29.55 7.23 -19.48
CA ASP A 35 -29.92 6.15 -18.56
C ASP A 35 -31.04 6.56 -17.60
N LYS A 36 -32.11 5.76 -17.60
CA LYS A 36 -33.24 5.89 -16.68
C LYS A 36 -32.95 5.36 -15.27
N HIS A 37 -31.85 4.62 -15.07
CA HIS A 37 -31.53 3.92 -13.81
C HIS A 37 -30.67 4.74 -12.85
N PHE A 38 -29.91 5.72 -13.36
CA PHE A 38 -29.12 6.62 -12.54
C PHE A 38 -29.11 8.04 -13.12
N HIS A 39 -29.57 8.99 -12.31
CA HIS A 39 -29.40 10.41 -12.59
C HIS A 39 -28.42 11.00 -11.55
N PRO A 40 -27.29 11.62 -11.95
CA PRO A 40 -26.27 12.10 -11.01
C PRO A 40 -26.82 13.03 -9.91
N SER A 41 -27.87 13.79 -10.20
CA SER A 41 -28.49 14.67 -9.21
C SER A 41 -29.45 13.98 -8.22
N SER A 42 -29.84 12.73 -8.45
CA SER A 42 -30.83 12.03 -7.60
C SER A 42 -30.26 11.60 -6.25
N THR A 43 -28.94 11.49 -6.15
CA THR A 43 -28.26 11.03 -4.94
C THR A 43 -26.84 11.58 -4.85
N PRO A 44 -26.34 11.92 -3.65
CA PRO A 44 -24.94 12.29 -3.47
C PRO A 44 -23.98 11.09 -3.55
N TYR A 45 -24.49 9.87 -3.80
CA TYR A 45 -23.70 8.66 -3.96
C TYR A 45 -23.49 8.33 -5.43
N TYR A 46 -22.26 8.48 -5.90
CA TYR A 46 -21.92 8.25 -7.30
C TYR A 46 -22.20 6.79 -7.71
N LEU A 47 -23.05 6.61 -8.72
CA LEU A 47 -23.44 5.32 -9.32
C LEU A 47 -23.96 4.26 -8.32
N LEU A 48 -24.61 4.67 -7.22
CA LEU A 48 -25.05 3.75 -6.17
C LEU A 48 -25.84 2.51 -6.69
N PRO A 49 -26.78 2.64 -7.67
CA PRO A 49 -27.47 1.48 -8.23
C PRO A 49 -26.53 0.44 -8.84
N TYR A 50 -25.54 0.90 -9.61
CA TYR A 50 -24.51 0.05 -10.20
C TYR A 50 -23.63 -0.60 -9.13
N HIS A 51 -23.29 0.14 -8.07
CA HIS A 51 -22.52 -0.39 -6.95
C HIS A 51 -23.26 -1.51 -6.20
N GLN A 52 -24.58 -1.38 -6.03
CA GLN A 52 -25.42 -2.41 -5.43
C GLN A 52 -25.55 -3.63 -6.35
N ALA A 53 -25.83 -3.42 -7.64
CA ALA A 53 -25.91 -4.49 -8.63
C ALA A 53 -24.60 -5.29 -8.71
N ARG A 54 -23.44 -4.62 -8.73
CA ARG A 54 -22.13 -5.28 -8.71
C ARG A 54 -21.94 -6.18 -7.49
N LEU A 55 -22.34 -5.73 -6.30
CA LEU A 55 -22.26 -6.54 -5.09
C LEU A 55 -23.20 -7.75 -5.15
N ARG A 56 -24.43 -7.58 -5.65
CA ARG A 56 -25.39 -8.68 -5.83
C ARG A 56 -24.85 -9.73 -6.80
N ASN A 57 -24.38 -9.30 -7.96
CA ASN A 57 -23.83 -10.21 -8.98
C ASN A 57 -22.62 -10.99 -8.45
N ALA A 58 -21.77 -10.37 -7.64
CA ALA A 58 -20.66 -11.06 -6.99
C ALA A 58 -21.15 -12.07 -5.95
N ALA A 59 -22.08 -11.67 -5.07
CA ALA A 59 -22.65 -12.58 -4.07
C ALA A 59 -23.38 -13.77 -4.72
N GLU A 60 -24.06 -13.56 -5.85
CA GLU A 60 -24.68 -14.62 -6.65
C GLU A 60 -23.63 -15.56 -7.27
N CYS A 61 -22.60 -15.02 -7.92
CA CYS A 61 -21.51 -15.79 -8.51
C CYS A 61 -20.82 -16.72 -7.50
N PHE A 62 -20.61 -16.25 -6.27
CA PHE A 62 -19.98 -17.05 -5.19
C PHE A 62 -20.99 -17.84 -4.34
N GLY A 63 -22.29 -17.79 -4.63
CA GLY A 63 -23.32 -18.53 -3.90
C GLY A 63 -23.60 -18.03 -2.47
N TRP A 64 -23.30 -16.76 -2.17
CA TRP A 64 -23.43 -16.16 -0.83
C TRP A 64 -24.86 -15.70 -0.54
N LYS A 65 -25.75 -16.66 -0.27
CA LYS A 65 -27.19 -16.40 -0.02
C LYS A 65 -27.47 -15.37 1.08
N LYS A 66 -26.69 -15.36 2.17
CA LYS A 66 -26.84 -14.39 3.26
C LYS A 66 -26.39 -12.97 2.87
N ALA A 67 -25.36 -12.84 2.03
CA ALA A 67 -24.97 -11.55 1.47
C ALA A 67 -26.05 -11.02 0.51
N LEU A 68 -26.65 -11.89 -0.29
CA LEU A 68 -27.75 -11.51 -1.18
C LEU A 68 -28.96 -10.96 -0.41
N SER A 69 -29.36 -11.56 0.71
CA SER A 69 -30.49 -11.04 1.50
C SER A 69 -30.22 -9.64 2.07
N PHE A 70 -29.00 -9.34 2.52
CA PHE A 70 -28.63 -7.98 2.90
C PHE A 70 -28.68 -7.02 1.70
N LEU A 71 -28.18 -7.44 0.54
CA LEU A 71 -28.08 -6.61 -0.65
C LEU A 71 -29.43 -6.40 -1.36
N GLN A 72 -30.47 -7.16 -1.05
CA GLN A 72 -31.83 -7.02 -1.60
C GLN A 72 -32.59 -5.77 -1.11
N LYS A 73 -32.04 -5.03 -0.15
CA LYS A 73 -32.56 -3.71 0.27
C LYS A 73 -32.79 -2.80 -0.93
N ASP A 74 -33.83 -1.97 -0.87
CA ASP A 74 -33.99 -0.90 -1.85
C ASP A 74 -32.86 0.14 -1.74
N LEU A 75 -32.75 1.02 -2.73
CA LEU A 75 -31.68 2.01 -2.80
C LEU A 75 -31.78 3.09 -1.72
N THR A 76 -33.00 3.39 -1.26
CA THR A 76 -33.24 4.37 -0.19
C THR A 76 -32.71 3.83 1.12
N GLN A 77 -33.08 2.60 1.49
CA GLN A 77 -32.57 1.89 2.67
C GLN A 77 -31.05 1.73 2.64
N LEU A 78 -30.47 1.42 1.46
CA LEU A 78 -29.02 1.34 1.33
C LEU A 78 -28.36 2.72 1.54
N SER A 79 -28.95 3.79 1.00
CA SER A 79 -28.43 5.16 1.18
C SER A 79 -28.49 5.60 2.64
N GLU A 80 -29.62 5.34 3.32
CA GLU A 80 -29.79 5.62 4.76
C GLU A 80 -28.77 4.85 5.61
N TYR A 81 -28.53 3.59 5.27
CA TYR A 81 -27.52 2.77 5.94
C TYR A 81 -26.11 3.35 5.76
N LEU A 82 -25.74 3.77 4.55
CA LEU A 82 -24.44 4.40 4.29
C LEU A 82 -24.31 5.77 4.99
N ASP A 83 -25.41 6.53 5.03
CA ASP A 83 -25.46 7.86 5.64
C ASP A 83 -25.11 7.84 7.13
N ALA A 84 -25.46 6.76 7.84
CA ALA A 84 -25.12 6.58 9.24
C ALA A 84 -23.60 6.54 9.52
N HIS A 85 -22.79 6.26 8.49
CA HIS A 85 -21.33 6.22 8.58
C HIS A 85 -20.64 7.54 8.17
N ILE A 86 -21.38 8.52 7.64
CA ILE A 86 -20.83 9.80 7.16
C ILE A 86 -21.10 10.88 8.20
N LEU A 87 -20.04 11.33 8.89
CA LEU A 87 -20.14 12.33 9.95
C LEU A 87 -20.40 13.75 9.43
N ASP A 88 -19.81 14.11 8.28
CA ASP A 88 -19.95 15.43 7.66
C ASP A 88 -20.37 15.31 6.20
N LYS A 89 -21.66 15.49 5.95
CA LYS A 89 -22.29 15.40 4.62
C LYS A 89 -22.01 16.61 3.71
N THR A 90 -21.26 17.61 4.18
CA THR A 90 -20.92 18.80 3.38
C THR A 90 -19.66 18.63 2.52
N ARG A 91 -18.98 17.48 2.64
CA ARG A 91 -17.69 17.21 1.99
C ARG A 91 -17.70 15.89 1.22
N PRO A 92 -16.79 15.70 0.26
CA PRO A 92 -16.67 14.45 -0.46
C PRO A 92 -15.97 13.37 0.38
N TRP A 93 -16.44 12.13 0.25
CA TRP A 93 -15.90 10.95 0.93
C TRP A 93 -15.70 9.78 -0.02
N ARG A 94 -14.65 8.99 0.21
CA ARG A 94 -14.51 7.65 -0.37
C ARG A 94 -15.17 6.67 0.58
N ILE A 95 -16.17 5.96 0.08
CA ILE A 95 -16.90 4.93 0.81
C ILE A 95 -16.46 3.58 0.26
N ARG A 96 -16.14 2.64 1.14
CA ARG A 96 -15.85 1.26 0.78
C ARG A 96 -16.80 0.34 1.55
N ILE A 97 -17.69 -0.29 0.81
CA ILE A 97 -18.61 -1.32 1.27
C ILE A 97 -17.88 -2.66 1.18
N ILE A 98 -17.90 -3.42 2.27
CA ILE A 98 -17.26 -4.72 2.40
C ILE A 98 -18.33 -5.68 2.85
N ILE A 99 -18.58 -6.74 2.07
CA ILE A 99 -19.55 -7.78 2.40
C ILE A 99 -18.79 -9.09 2.59
N GLU A 100 -19.02 -9.72 3.72
CA GLU A 100 -18.53 -11.06 4.05
C GLU A 100 -19.51 -12.13 3.56
N ARG A 101 -19.03 -13.37 3.43
CA ARG A 101 -19.86 -14.53 3.09
C ARG A 101 -21.02 -14.76 4.06
N THR A 102 -20.83 -14.38 5.32
CA THR A 102 -21.84 -14.45 6.39
C THR A 102 -23.01 -13.49 6.17
N GLY A 103 -22.87 -12.51 5.28
CA GLY A 103 -23.80 -11.41 5.08
C GLY A 103 -23.49 -10.18 5.94
N ALA A 104 -22.45 -10.22 6.79
CA ALA A 104 -22.00 -9.05 7.52
C ALA A 104 -21.53 -7.96 6.54
N CYS A 105 -21.99 -6.73 6.77
CA CYS A 105 -21.63 -5.56 6.00
C CYS A 105 -20.82 -4.60 6.88
N THR A 106 -19.63 -4.23 6.40
CA THR A 106 -18.80 -3.19 7.00
C THR A 106 -18.65 -2.03 6.01
N VAL A 107 -18.78 -0.80 6.51
CA VAL A 107 -18.63 0.42 5.71
C VAL A 107 -17.43 1.21 6.24
N GLU A 108 -16.42 1.35 5.40
CA GLU A 108 -15.27 2.21 5.67
C GLU A 108 -15.46 3.56 4.95
N VAL A 109 -15.46 4.66 5.72
CA VAL A 109 -15.59 6.02 5.19
C VAL A 109 -14.27 6.75 5.39
N ASN A 110 -13.65 7.19 4.30
CA ASN A 110 -12.35 7.85 4.31
C ASN A 110 -12.45 9.19 3.57
N PRO A 111 -11.77 10.26 4.04
CA PRO A 111 -11.71 11.51 3.30
C PRO A 111 -11.15 11.27 1.90
N THR A 112 -11.69 11.97 0.90
CA THR A 112 -11.16 11.97 -0.46
C THR A 112 -10.90 13.39 -0.93
N ALA A 113 -9.99 13.55 -1.89
CA ALA A 113 -9.71 14.86 -2.46
C ALA A 113 -10.96 15.42 -3.16
N SER A 114 -11.17 16.73 -3.01
CA SER A 114 -12.08 17.43 -3.91
C SER A 114 -11.55 17.29 -5.34
N ILE A 115 -12.45 17.03 -6.28
CA ILE A 115 -12.15 16.97 -7.71
C ILE A 115 -13.25 17.72 -8.44
N ASP A 116 -13.01 18.09 -9.69
CA ASP A 116 -14.05 18.62 -10.55
C ASP A 116 -15.23 17.63 -10.66
N PRO A 117 -16.45 17.99 -10.20
CA PRO A 117 -17.62 17.12 -10.29
C PRO A 117 -17.93 16.65 -11.71
N LEU A 118 -17.51 17.39 -12.74
CA LEU A 118 -17.63 16.99 -14.14
C LEU A 118 -16.90 15.68 -14.46
N ASN A 119 -15.85 15.33 -13.70
CA ASN A 119 -15.18 14.03 -13.83
C ASN A 119 -16.12 12.85 -13.53
N MET A 120 -17.22 13.07 -12.81
CA MET A 120 -18.22 12.04 -12.50
C MET A 120 -19.23 11.85 -13.64
N LEU A 121 -19.16 12.65 -14.71
CA LEU A 121 -20.03 12.53 -15.86
C LEU A 121 -19.31 11.86 -17.03
N ILE A 122 -20.08 11.39 -18.00
CA ILE A 122 -19.54 10.87 -19.26
C ILE A 122 -18.66 11.92 -19.93
N PRO A 123 -17.46 11.55 -20.42
CA PRO A 123 -16.59 12.50 -21.08
C PRO A 123 -17.20 13.13 -22.34
N ASN A 124 -17.17 14.46 -22.43
CA ASN A 124 -17.53 15.20 -23.65
C ASN A 124 -16.32 15.97 -24.20
N ARG A 125 -16.47 16.62 -25.37
CA ARG A 125 -15.39 17.40 -26.02
C ARG A 125 -14.93 18.62 -25.20
N GLU A 126 -15.72 19.08 -24.24
CA GLU A 126 -15.45 20.26 -23.41
C GLU A 126 -14.69 19.91 -22.11
N HIS A 127 -14.53 18.62 -21.77
CA HIS A 127 -13.76 18.21 -20.59
C HIS A 127 -12.26 18.44 -20.76
N THR A 128 -11.77 19.55 -20.22
CA THR A 128 -10.34 19.88 -20.15
C THR A 128 -9.71 19.34 -18.87
N GLN A 129 -9.31 18.06 -18.87
CA GLN A 129 -8.38 17.55 -17.85
C GLN A 129 -6.94 17.78 -18.30
N SER A 130 -6.21 18.62 -17.56
CA SER A 130 -4.81 18.95 -17.83
C SER A 130 -3.82 17.86 -17.41
N ASN A 131 -4.19 17.06 -16.39
CA ASN A 131 -3.32 16.04 -15.82
C ASN A 131 -3.58 14.69 -16.48
N LEU A 132 -2.56 14.14 -17.14
CA LEU A 132 -2.59 12.81 -17.73
C LEU A 132 -1.90 11.82 -16.80
N TRP A 133 -2.56 10.71 -16.50
CA TRP A 133 -1.92 9.60 -15.81
C TRP A 133 -1.00 8.83 -16.75
N ASN A 134 0.16 8.39 -16.28
CA ASN A 134 0.99 7.47 -17.05
C ASN A 134 0.40 6.06 -16.96
N ILE A 135 0.19 5.42 -18.09
CA ILE A 135 -0.42 4.10 -18.17
C ILE A 135 0.61 3.14 -18.75
N TYR A 136 1.07 2.21 -17.92
CA TYR A 136 1.98 1.16 -18.32
C TYR A 136 1.21 -0.10 -18.71
N VAL A 137 1.86 -1.00 -19.43
CA VAL A 137 1.34 -2.34 -19.70
C VAL A 137 2.03 -3.32 -18.76
N ASP A 138 1.28 -4.19 -18.09
CA ASP A 138 1.84 -5.23 -17.25
C ASP A 138 2.68 -6.20 -18.10
N THR A 139 3.84 -6.59 -17.59
CA THR A 139 4.71 -7.57 -18.25
C THR A 139 4.31 -9.01 -17.92
N GLY A 140 3.39 -9.22 -16.98
CA GLY A 140 2.82 -10.53 -16.66
C GLY A 140 1.40 -10.69 -17.19
N TYR A 141 0.99 -11.95 -17.39
CA TYR A 141 -0.38 -12.29 -17.79
C TYR A 141 -1.22 -12.71 -16.59
N ILE A 142 -2.53 -12.42 -16.65
CA ILE A 142 -3.52 -12.81 -15.64
C ILE A 142 -4.60 -13.65 -16.31
N THR A 143 -4.76 -14.89 -15.87
CA THR A 143 -5.84 -15.76 -16.33
C THR A 143 -7.19 -15.22 -15.84
N PRO A 144 -8.16 -14.98 -16.73
CA PRO A 144 -9.52 -14.60 -16.35
C PRO A 144 -10.15 -15.55 -15.33
N SER A 145 -10.83 -15.00 -14.33
CA SER A 145 -11.52 -15.79 -13.30
C SER A 145 -12.67 -15.01 -12.66
N ALA A 146 -13.39 -15.64 -11.73
CA ALA A 146 -14.37 -14.94 -10.90
C ALA A 146 -13.73 -13.77 -10.11
N PHE A 147 -12.46 -13.90 -9.72
CA PHE A 147 -11.72 -12.89 -8.96
C PHE A 147 -11.24 -11.70 -9.81
N THR A 148 -11.18 -11.84 -11.14
CA THR A 148 -10.96 -10.71 -12.04
C THR A 148 -12.28 -10.03 -12.37
N ARG A 149 -13.33 -10.83 -12.66
CA ARG A 149 -14.68 -10.33 -12.99
C ARG A 149 -15.35 -9.58 -11.84
N HIS A 150 -15.21 -10.05 -10.61
CA HIS A 150 -15.84 -9.48 -9.42
C HIS A 150 -14.81 -8.80 -8.52
N LYS A 151 -15.18 -7.64 -7.97
CA LYS A 151 -14.26 -6.88 -7.13
C LYS A 151 -14.22 -7.47 -5.72
N THR A 152 -13.11 -8.09 -5.36
CA THR A 152 -12.90 -8.74 -4.04
C THR A 152 -11.68 -8.17 -3.30
N THR A 153 -11.40 -8.68 -2.10
CA THR A 153 -10.14 -8.46 -1.39
C THR A 153 -8.99 -9.34 -1.86
N ALA A 154 -9.25 -10.43 -2.58
CA ALA A 154 -8.23 -11.25 -3.22
C ALA A 154 -7.62 -10.49 -4.41
N ARG A 155 -6.52 -9.77 -4.15
CA ARG A 155 -5.96 -8.79 -5.09
C ARG A 155 -4.46 -8.94 -5.34
N ASP A 156 -3.87 -10.07 -4.97
CA ASP A 156 -2.42 -10.24 -5.02
C ASP A 156 -1.87 -10.12 -6.44
N PHE A 157 -2.57 -10.63 -7.44
CA PHE A 157 -2.21 -10.49 -8.85
C PHE A 157 -2.31 -9.04 -9.35
N TYR A 158 -3.34 -8.28 -8.94
CA TYR A 158 -3.44 -6.84 -9.20
C TYR A 158 -2.28 -6.06 -8.56
N ASN A 159 -1.93 -6.39 -7.31
CA ASN A 159 -0.85 -5.73 -6.58
C ASN A 159 0.52 -6.04 -7.20
N ALA A 160 0.74 -7.29 -7.64
CA ALA A 160 1.95 -7.70 -8.33
C ALA A 160 2.15 -6.94 -9.66
N ALA A 161 1.09 -6.75 -10.44
CA ALA A 161 1.12 -5.94 -11.66
C ALA A 161 1.56 -4.49 -11.40
N ARG A 162 1.00 -3.86 -10.36
CA ARG A 162 1.39 -2.51 -9.94
C ARG A 162 2.85 -2.44 -9.53
N VAL A 163 3.35 -3.44 -8.79
CA VAL A 163 4.76 -3.52 -8.40
C VAL A 163 5.69 -3.64 -9.60
N ARG A 164 5.37 -4.50 -10.58
CA ARG A 164 6.16 -4.63 -11.82
C ARG A 164 6.20 -3.31 -12.61
N ALA A 165 5.07 -2.62 -12.68
CA ALA A 165 4.98 -1.30 -13.31
C ALA A 165 5.67 -0.17 -12.52
N GLY A 166 6.16 -0.43 -11.29
CA GLY A 166 6.80 0.58 -10.44
C GLY A 166 5.81 1.51 -9.72
N ILE A 167 4.53 1.13 -9.66
CA ILE A 167 3.46 1.92 -9.03
C ILE A 167 3.31 1.47 -7.57
N MET A 168 3.64 2.35 -6.63
CA MET A 168 3.77 2.01 -5.21
C MET A 168 2.59 2.50 -4.37
N SER A 169 1.81 3.46 -4.87
CA SER A 169 0.69 4.06 -4.14
C SER A 169 -0.57 4.18 -5.01
N PRO A 170 -1.78 3.99 -4.44
CA PRO A 170 -3.04 4.34 -5.11
C PRO A 170 -3.24 5.85 -5.38
N LEU A 171 -2.33 6.68 -4.86
CA LEU A 171 -2.30 8.13 -5.11
C LEU A 171 -1.36 8.50 -6.26
N ASP A 172 -0.51 7.58 -6.72
CA ASP A 172 0.34 7.81 -7.87
C ASP A 172 -0.55 8.12 -9.08
N GLN A 173 -0.17 9.12 -9.88
CA GLN A 173 -0.84 9.45 -11.14
C GLN A 173 -0.39 8.48 -12.24
N ALA A 174 -0.48 7.19 -11.91
CA ALA A 174 -0.06 6.11 -12.77
C ALA A 174 -1.00 4.91 -12.61
N GLU A 175 -1.17 4.19 -13.72
CA GLU A 175 -1.95 2.96 -13.78
C GLU A 175 -1.17 1.90 -14.58
N VAL A 176 -1.51 0.64 -14.36
CA VAL A 176 -1.02 -0.48 -15.15
C VAL A 176 -2.20 -1.23 -15.76
N LEU A 177 -2.15 -1.46 -17.07
CA LEU A 177 -3.07 -2.31 -17.81
C LEU A 177 -2.72 -3.78 -17.58
N LEU A 178 -3.73 -4.56 -17.26
CA LEU A 178 -3.64 -6.01 -17.09
C LEU A 178 -3.93 -6.69 -18.42
N VAL A 179 -3.21 -7.78 -18.66
CA VAL A 179 -3.23 -8.50 -19.94
C VAL A 179 -3.57 -9.97 -19.70
N ASN A 180 -4.46 -10.52 -20.51
CA ASN A 180 -4.77 -11.96 -20.46
C ASN A 180 -3.73 -12.78 -21.26
N PRO A 181 -3.71 -14.12 -21.14
CA PRO A 181 -2.76 -14.96 -21.87
C PRO A 181 -2.83 -14.83 -23.39
N GLU A 182 -3.97 -14.38 -23.93
CA GLU A 182 -4.19 -14.14 -25.36
C GLU A 182 -3.54 -12.83 -25.85
N GLY A 183 -2.95 -12.00 -24.97
CA GLY A 183 -2.33 -10.74 -25.34
C GLY A 183 -3.30 -9.54 -25.39
N GLN A 184 -4.50 -9.71 -24.84
CA GLN A 184 -5.56 -8.70 -24.86
C GLN A 184 -5.58 -7.91 -23.55
N VAL A 185 -5.83 -6.61 -23.65
CA VAL A 185 -6.06 -5.73 -22.50
C VAL A 185 -7.36 -6.14 -21.80
N MET A 186 -7.30 -6.36 -20.49
CA MET A 186 -8.45 -6.74 -19.67
C MET A 186 -9.09 -5.50 -19.01
N GLU A 187 -8.29 -4.79 -18.22
CA GLU A 187 -8.65 -3.60 -17.44
C GLU A 187 -7.37 -2.94 -16.89
N GLY A 188 -7.48 -1.84 -16.13
CA GLY A 188 -6.39 -1.32 -15.30
C GLY A 188 -6.44 -1.91 -13.88
N SER A 189 -5.36 -1.81 -13.12
CA SER A 189 -5.30 -2.43 -11.78
C SER A 189 -6.36 -1.93 -10.79
N ILE A 190 -6.82 -0.68 -10.96
CA ILE A 190 -7.93 -0.07 -10.19
C ILE A 190 -8.93 0.70 -11.07
N THR A 191 -8.88 0.54 -12.40
CA THR A 191 -9.67 1.33 -13.37
C THR A 191 -10.15 0.51 -14.57
N THR A 192 -11.18 1.01 -15.24
CA THR A 192 -11.58 0.53 -16.58
C THR A 192 -11.00 1.46 -17.65
N PRO A 193 -10.30 0.94 -18.68
CA PRO A 193 -9.75 1.74 -19.77
C PRO A 193 -10.71 1.86 -20.98
N TYR A 194 -10.64 2.99 -21.68
CA TYR A 194 -11.38 3.26 -22.92
C TYR A 194 -10.48 3.87 -23.97
N PHE A 195 -10.44 3.27 -25.15
CA PHE A 195 -9.54 3.63 -26.25
C PHE A 195 -10.34 4.18 -27.45
N ARG A 196 -9.72 5.02 -28.28
CA ARG A 196 -10.29 5.41 -29.57
C ARG A 196 -9.93 4.35 -30.60
N ARG A 197 -10.91 3.67 -31.18
CA ARG A 197 -10.71 2.66 -32.25
C ARG A 197 -11.79 2.80 -33.31
N ARG A 198 -11.47 2.42 -34.57
CA ARG A 198 -12.47 2.38 -35.64
C ARG A 198 -13.30 1.11 -35.51
N ARG A 199 -14.62 1.24 -35.69
CA ARG A 199 -15.50 0.07 -35.72
C ARG A 199 -15.14 -0.84 -36.92
N PRO A 200 -15.18 -2.16 -36.75
CA PRO A 200 -15.09 -3.08 -37.89
C PRO A 200 -16.27 -2.81 -38.83
N VAL A 201 -15.98 -2.60 -40.12
CA VAL A 201 -17.01 -2.40 -41.15
C VAL A 201 -17.79 -3.71 -41.29
N SER A 202 -19.12 -3.64 -41.11
CA SER A 202 -19.98 -4.80 -41.35
C SER A 202 -19.98 -5.12 -42.85
N LYS A 203 -19.94 -6.41 -43.23
CA LYS A 203 -20.01 -6.83 -44.64
C LYS A 203 -21.26 -6.23 -45.30
N GLY A 204 -21.08 -5.23 -46.15
CA GLY A 204 -22.16 -4.57 -46.90
C GLY A 204 -22.19 -3.04 -46.78
N GLU A 205 -21.43 -2.43 -45.87
CA GLU A 205 -21.28 -0.97 -45.78
C GLU A 205 -20.11 -0.49 -46.65
N SER A 206 -20.36 0.52 -47.48
CA SER A 206 -19.38 1.13 -48.37
C SER A 206 -18.22 1.76 -47.59
N LEU A 207 -17.00 1.59 -48.10
CA LEU A 207 -15.72 2.03 -47.53
C LEU A 207 -15.50 3.56 -47.57
N GLU A 208 -16.56 4.35 -47.49
CA GLU A 208 -16.56 5.81 -47.67
C GLU A 208 -17.08 6.57 -46.44
N SER A 209 -17.14 5.98 -45.25
CA SER A 209 -17.46 6.77 -44.05
C SER A 209 -16.19 7.32 -43.39
N ASP A 210 -16.01 8.63 -43.53
CA ASP A 210 -15.08 9.51 -42.79
C ASP A 210 -15.43 9.59 -41.28
N THR A 211 -15.89 8.48 -40.70
CA THR A 211 -16.34 8.38 -39.31
C THR A 211 -15.14 8.45 -38.37
N GLU A 212 -15.16 9.44 -37.48
CA GLU A 212 -14.20 9.53 -36.37
C GLU A 212 -14.17 8.20 -35.58
N PRO A 213 -13.00 7.78 -35.06
CA PRO A 213 -12.90 6.58 -34.24
C PRO A 213 -13.79 6.70 -33.00
N ASP A 214 -14.51 5.64 -32.64
CA ASP A 214 -15.40 5.62 -31.47
C ASP A 214 -14.62 5.23 -30.21
N TRP A 215 -15.19 5.54 -29.04
CA TRP A 215 -14.65 5.03 -27.77
C TRP A 215 -15.05 3.57 -27.58
N VAL A 216 -14.07 2.74 -27.24
CA VAL A 216 -14.27 1.32 -26.97
C VAL A 216 -13.61 0.90 -25.66
N THR A 217 -14.21 -0.08 -24.97
CA THR A 217 -13.67 -0.71 -23.76
C THR A 217 -13.49 -2.21 -23.98
N PRO A 218 -12.52 -2.88 -23.33
CA PRO A 218 -12.41 -4.33 -23.43
C PRO A 218 -13.71 -5.05 -23.03
N PRO A 219 -14.13 -6.11 -23.75
CA PRO A 219 -15.30 -6.91 -23.40
C PRO A 219 -15.04 -7.73 -22.13
N LEU A 220 -16.12 -8.15 -21.45
CA LEU A 220 -15.97 -9.04 -20.28
C LEU A 220 -15.38 -10.41 -20.64
N SER A 221 -15.42 -10.80 -21.91
CA SER A 221 -14.75 -12.01 -22.42
C SER A 221 -13.23 -11.92 -22.36
N SER A 222 -12.63 -10.73 -22.40
CA SER A 222 -11.19 -10.54 -22.16
C SER A 222 -10.83 -10.74 -20.69
N GLY A 223 -11.81 -10.77 -19.78
CA GLY A 223 -11.63 -11.21 -18.39
C GLY A 223 -11.49 -10.11 -17.34
N GLY A 224 -11.64 -8.85 -17.72
CA GLY A 224 -11.61 -7.72 -16.79
C GLY A 224 -12.84 -7.64 -15.87
N ASN A 225 -12.77 -6.75 -14.87
CA ASN A 225 -13.85 -6.50 -13.93
C ASN A 225 -15.11 -5.94 -14.59
N ALA A 226 -16.28 -6.36 -14.10
CA ALA A 226 -17.56 -5.72 -14.39
C ALA A 226 -17.69 -4.38 -13.61
N GLY A 227 -16.87 -3.40 -14.01
CA GLY A 227 -16.78 -2.08 -13.37
C GLY A 227 -18.09 -1.29 -13.42
N THR A 228 -18.39 -0.53 -12.36
CA THR A 228 -19.62 0.28 -12.29
C THR A 228 -19.62 1.42 -13.29
N THR A 229 -18.50 2.13 -13.42
CA THR A 229 -18.33 3.19 -14.42
C THR A 229 -18.32 2.64 -15.85
N ARG A 230 -17.85 1.40 -16.06
CA ARG A 230 -17.92 0.70 -17.34
C ARG A 230 -19.35 0.45 -17.77
N GLN A 231 -20.17 -0.10 -16.88
CA GLN A 231 -21.59 -0.35 -17.15
C GLN A 231 -22.33 0.96 -17.41
N TYR A 232 -22.06 1.99 -16.61
CA TYR A 232 -22.60 3.33 -16.83
C TYR A 232 -22.21 3.90 -18.20
N ALA A 233 -20.93 3.81 -18.59
CA ALA A 233 -20.45 4.26 -19.89
C ALA A 233 -21.10 3.54 -21.07
N LEU A 234 -21.34 2.23 -20.95
CA LEU A 234 -22.06 1.45 -21.96
C LEU A 234 -23.54 1.85 -22.03
N ALA A 235 -24.20 2.02 -20.88
CA ALA A 235 -25.62 2.39 -20.80
C ALA A 235 -25.90 3.79 -21.37
N GLU A 236 -24.97 4.74 -21.19
CA GLU A 236 -25.04 6.08 -21.75
C GLU A 236 -24.63 6.14 -23.23
N GLY A 237 -24.24 5.02 -23.84
CA GLY A 237 -23.78 4.98 -25.23
C GLY A 237 -22.45 5.70 -25.47
N PHE A 238 -21.67 5.97 -24.42
CA PHE A 238 -20.35 6.60 -24.54
C PHE A 238 -19.36 5.71 -25.28
N CYS A 239 -19.44 4.40 -25.06
CA CYS A 239 -18.51 3.44 -25.63
C CYS A 239 -19.20 2.15 -26.07
N ALA A 240 -18.50 1.34 -26.87
CA ALA A 240 -18.88 -0.03 -27.21
C ALA A 240 -17.82 -1.03 -26.71
N GLU A 241 -18.18 -2.31 -26.65
CA GLU A 241 -17.22 -3.36 -26.33
C GLU A 241 -16.41 -3.75 -27.58
N GLN A 242 -15.09 -3.77 -27.48
CA GLN A 242 -14.18 -4.24 -28.53
C GLN A 242 -12.91 -4.80 -27.88
N ILE A 243 -12.38 -5.91 -28.42
CA ILE A 243 -11.09 -6.46 -28.00
C ILE A 243 -10.00 -5.44 -28.34
N ILE A 244 -9.10 -5.19 -27.39
CA ILE A 244 -7.91 -4.35 -27.59
C ILE A 244 -6.69 -5.23 -27.38
N GLU A 245 -5.97 -5.50 -28.45
CA GLU A 245 -4.70 -6.22 -28.38
C GLU A 245 -3.62 -5.29 -27.85
N VAL A 246 -2.71 -5.81 -27.01
CA VAL A 246 -1.56 -5.03 -26.53
C VAL A 246 -0.69 -4.56 -27.69
N ALA A 247 -0.61 -5.35 -28.77
CA ALA A 247 0.11 -5.01 -29.99
C ALA A 247 -0.47 -3.77 -30.72
N ASP A 248 -1.75 -3.45 -30.49
CA ASP A 248 -2.42 -2.28 -31.07
C ASP A 248 -2.30 -1.03 -30.21
N LEU A 249 -1.59 -1.10 -29.08
CA LEU A 249 -1.33 0.07 -28.24
C LEU A 249 -0.22 0.92 -28.86
N ILE A 250 -0.41 2.24 -28.80
CA ILE A 250 0.54 3.20 -29.35
C ILE A 250 1.14 4.02 -28.21
N ASP A 251 2.47 4.10 -28.14
CA ASP A 251 3.15 4.94 -27.16
C ASP A 251 2.68 6.39 -27.27
N GLY A 252 2.33 7.00 -26.15
CA GLY A 252 1.80 8.35 -26.11
C GLY A 252 0.31 8.49 -26.46
N GLU A 253 -0.40 7.42 -26.86
CA GLU A 253 -1.84 7.52 -27.14
C GLU A 253 -2.61 7.90 -25.88
N VAL A 254 -3.60 8.78 -26.04
CA VAL A 254 -4.42 9.26 -24.92
C VAL A 254 -5.71 8.45 -24.87
N CYS A 255 -5.99 7.90 -23.69
CA CYS A 255 -7.18 7.13 -23.44
C CYS A 255 -7.89 7.63 -22.16
N TRP A 256 -9.11 7.16 -21.93
CA TRP A 256 -9.80 7.39 -20.65
C TRP A 256 -9.59 6.19 -19.73
N LEU A 257 -9.49 6.47 -18.44
CA LEU A 257 -9.61 5.52 -17.35
C LEU A 257 -10.82 5.91 -16.51
N SER A 258 -11.47 4.95 -15.86
CA SER A 258 -12.56 5.28 -14.94
C SER A 258 -12.62 4.38 -13.72
N ASN A 259 -13.14 4.90 -12.61
CA ASN A 259 -13.62 4.09 -11.49
C ASN A 259 -14.67 4.83 -10.66
N GLY A 260 -15.37 4.10 -9.78
CA GLY A 260 -16.45 4.64 -8.94
C GLY A 260 -16.03 5.66 -7.86
N VAL A 261 -14.74 6.00 -7.72
CA VAL A 261 -14.27 6.97 -6.72
C VAL A 261 -13.78 8.28 -7.36
N ARG A 262 -13.11 8.17 -8.52
CA ARG A 262 -12.48 9.30 -9.22
C ARG A 262 -13.22 9.69 -10.50
N GLY A 263 -14.24 8.95 -10.91
CA GLY A 263 -14.94 9.18 -12.16
C GLY A 263 -14.03 8.84 -13.35
N PHE A 264 -14.12 9.61 -14.42
CA PHE A 264 -13.30 9.50 -15.62
C PHE A 264 -12.02 10.36 -15.49
N ILE A 265 -10.90 9.79 -15.90
CA ILE A 265 -9.56 10.36 -15.80
C ILE A 265 -8.84 10.15 -17.13
N ARG A 266 -8.17 11.16 -17.67
CA ARG A 266 -7.32 10.98 -18.84
C ARG A 266 -5.99 10.32 -18.47
N GLY A 267 -5.53 9.44 -19.32
CA GLY A 267 -4.18 8.91 -19.24
C GLY A 267 -3.52 8.72 -20.59
N ARG A 268 -2.23 8.43 -20.55
CA ARG A 268 -1.36 8.30 -21.71
C ARG A 268 -0.63 6.98 -21.62
N ILE A 269 -0.64 6.19 -22.68
CA ILE A 269 0.12 4.94 -22.77
C ILE A 269 1.62 5.24 -22.78
N VAL A 270 2.38 4.45 -22.01
CA VAL A 270 3.85 4.47 -21.95
C VAL A 270 4.36 3.04 -22.19
N LEU A 271 4.85 2.76 -23.39
CA LEU A 271 5.38 1.46 -23.81
C LEU A 271 6.89 1.35 -23.59
N ASN A 272 7.63 2.45 -23.77
CA ASN A 272 9.07 2.50 -23.55
C ASN A 272 9.36 3.26 -22.26
N ARG A 273 10.02 2.61 -21.29
CA ARG A 273 10.81 3.35 -20.32
C ARG A 273 11.98 3.93 -21.11
N LEU A 274 12.02 5.24 -21.30
CA LEU A 274 13.29 5.89 -21.59
C LEU A 274 14.20 5.58 -20.41
N ASP A 275 15.11 4.63 -20.60
CA ASP A 275 16.29 4.52 -19.77
C ASP A 275 17.08 5.81 -20.00
N ASP A 276 16.91 6.78 -19.10
CA ASP A 276 17.84 7.90 -18.97
C ASP A 276 19.18 7.31 -18.49
N GLY A 277 20.00 6.86 -19.45
CA GLY A 277 21.29 6.24 -19.19
C GLY A 277 22.05 5.98 -20.48
N GLN A 278 23.08 6.80 -20.71
CA GLN A 278 24.07 6.73 -21.78
C GLN A 278 24.39 5.31 -22.27
N GLY A 279 24.37 5.16 -23.60
CA GLY A 279 24.68 3.92 -24.27
C GLY A 279 26.12 3.45 -24.03
N VAL A 280 26.23 2.19 -23.63
CA VAL A 280 27.33 1.31 -24.00
C VAL A 280 26.72 -0.07 -24.29
N SER A 281 26.74 -0.47 -25.56
CA SER A 281 26.36 -1.81 -25.99
C SER A 281 27.38 -2.85 -25.53
N PRO A 282 26.97 -4.04 -25.06
CA PRO A 282 27.83 -5.21 -25.06
C PRO A 282 27.40 -6.18 -26.15
N THR A 283 28.36 -6.50 -26.99
CA THR A 283 28.36 -7.54 -28.02
C THR A 283 28.03 -8.92 -27.47
N THR A 284 27.27 -9.64 -28.30
CA THR A 284 26.87 -11.03 -28.29
C THR A 284 28.01 -12.01 -27.99
N THR A 285 27.83 -12.87 -26.98
CA THR A 285 28.28 -14.27 -27.02
C THR A 285 27.51 -15.08 -25.97
N THR A 286 26.63 -15.97 -26.43
CA THR A 286 25.89 -16.96 -25.65
C THR A 286 26.73 -18.24 -25.45
N PRO A 287 26.74 -18.84 -24.25
CA PRO A 287 26.99 -20.26 -24.06
C PRO A 287 25.67 -21.04 -23.79
N PRO A 288 25.65 -22.38 -23.97
CA PRO A 288 24.42 -23.17 -24.11
C PRO A 288 23.69 -23.41 -22.78
N PRO A 289 22.39 -23.83 -22.82
CA PRO A 289 21.56 -23.89 -21.62
C PRO A 289 21.92 -25.09 -20.73
N ALA A 290 22.14 -24.84 -19.44
CA ALA A 290 22.17 -25.87 -18.42
C ALA A 290 20.73 -26.26 -18.03
N GLN A 291 20.45 -27.56 -18.04
CA GLN A 291 19.18 -28.15 -17.64
C GLN A 291 18.88 -27.87 -16.16
N LEU A 292 17.69 -27.32 -15.88
CA LEU A 292 17.15 -27.20 -14.51
C LEU A 292 16.61 -28.56 -14.03
N PRO A 293 16.93 -29.01 -12.80
CA PRO A 293 16.27 -30.17 -12.22
C PRO A 293 14.85 -29.81 -11.77
N GLN A 294 13.91 -30.70 -12.05
CA GLN A 294 12.54 -30.65 -11.52
C GLN A 294 12.56 -30.85 -10.00
N PHE A 295 11.96 -29.93 -9.25
CA PHE A 295 11.69 -30.11 -7.82
C PHE A 295 10.18 -30.14 -7.56
N THR A 296 9.74 -31.19 -6.89
CA THR A 296 8.38 -31.37 -6.37
C THR A 296 8.29 -30.68 -5.00
N ILE A 297 7.27 -29.85 -4.78
CA ILE A 297 7.01 -29.16 -3.50
C ILE A 297 6.26 -30.13 -2.55
N PRO A 298 6.73 -30.40 -1.32
CA PRO A 298 5.96 -31.16 -0.35
C PRO A 298 4.94 -30.27 0.38
N TYR A 299 3.80 -30.91 0.66
CA TYR A 299 2.60 -30.39 1.32
C TYR A 299 2.88 -29.99 2.79
N ILE A 300 2.47 -28.78 3.19
CA ILE A 300 2.58 -28.27 4.58
C ILE A 300 1.22 -28.40 5.28
N HIS A 301 1.21 -28.98 6.49
CA HIS A 301 0.01 -29.15 7.31
C HIS A 301 -0.58 -27.81 7.81
N PRO A 302 -1.91 -27.71 8.06
CA PRO A 302 -2.54 -26.48 8.51
C PRO A 302 -2.32 -26.20 10.01
N ILE A 303 -1.97 -24.95 10.33
CA ILE A 303 -1.86 -24.39 11.70
C ILE A 303 -3.26 -23.95 12.18
N PRO A 304 -3.60 -24.04 13.49
CA PRO A 304 -4.93 -23.71 14.00
C PRO A 304 -5.32 -22.23 13.84
N SER A 305 -6.62 -22.01 13.73
CA SER A 305 -7.34 -20.81 13.29
C SER A 305 -7.04 -19.51 14.06
N VAL A 306 -6.97 -18.43 13.30
CA VAL A 306 -6.84 -17.00 13.68
C VAL A 306 -7.99 -16.48 14.58
N GLU A 307 -9.09 -17.24 14.70
CA GLU A 307 -10.29 -16.86 15.46
C GLU A 307 -10.07 -16.68 16.97
N LEU A 308 -9.10 -17.38 17.57
CA LEU A 308 -8.83 -17.25 19.01
C LEU A 308 -8.09 -15.97 19.41
N ILE A 309 -7.50 -15.25 18.44
CA ILE A 309 -6.70 -14.03 18.71
C ILE A 309 -7.57 -12.76 18.62
N ILE A 310 -8.62 -12.76 17.79
CA ILE A 310 -9.45 -11.57 17.54
C ILE A 310 -10.43 -11.30 18.70
N SER A 311 -10.82 -12.32 19.47
CA SER A 311 -11.77 -12.15 20.58
C SER A 311 -11.21 -11.37 21.78
N SER A 312 -9.88 -11.16 21.87
CA SER A 312 -9.23 -10.50 23.01
C SER A 312 -9.01 -8.98 22.87
N LEU A 313 -9.21 -8.39 21.68
CA LEU A 313 -8.82 -6.99 21.39
C LEU A 313 -9.95 -5.94 21.55
N ARG A 314 -10.92 -6.15 22.45
CA ARG A 314 -12.06 -5.22 22.64
C ARG A 314 -11.91 -4.14 23.73
N SER A 315 -10.70 -3.79 24.20
CA SER A 315 -10.64 -2.73 25.23
C SER A 315 -9.50 -1.70 25.25
N ASN A 316 -8.52 -1.67 24.34
CA ASN A 316 -7.37 -0.75 24.51
C ASN A 316 -7.17 0.22 23.35
N SER A 317 -6.86 1.47 23.71
CA SER A 317 -6.59 2.65 22.88
C SER A 317 -5.28 2.58 22.06
N HIS A 318 -4.86 1.36 21.69
CA HIS A 318 -3.60 1.07 21.01
C HIS A 318 -3.83 0.21 19.78
N LEU A 319 -3.31 0.66 18.64
CA LEU A 319 -3.34 -0.10 17.40
C LEU A 319 -2.10 -1.00 17.34
N ASN A 320 -2.32 -2.30 17.19
CA ASN A 320 -1.27 -3.32 17.12
C ASN A 320 -1.27 -3.98 15.74
N GLN A 321 -0.10 -4.04 15.09
CA GLN A 321 0.14 -4.81 13.89
C GLN A 321 1.04 -6.00 14.21
N PHE A 322 0.65 -7.20 13.77
CA PHE A 322 1.40 -8.44 13.97
C PHE A 322 1.86 -8.99 12.62
N ASN A 323 3.12 -9.41 12.53
CA ASN A 323 3.69 -10.07 11.36
C ASN A 323 4.62 -11.20 11.80
N VAL A 324 4.52 -12.36 11.16
CA VAL A 324 5.44 -13.49 11.39
C VAL A 324 6.16 -13.79 10.09
N SER A 325 7.49 -13.93 10.16
CA SER A 325 8.33 -14.25 9.00
C SER A 325 9.44 -15.21 9.39
N THR A 326 9.84 -16.08 8.47
CA THR A 326 10.92 -17.04 8.67
C THR A 326 12.11 -16.70 7.76
N TYR A 327 13.31 -16.92 8.28
CA TYR A 327 14.57 -16.91 7.53
C TYR A 327 15.12 -18.34 7.48
N ASP A 328 15.49 -18.80 6.29
CA ASP A 328 16.12 -20.10 6.05
C ASP A 328 17.63 -20.06 6.42
N TYR A 329 17.92 -19.53 7.60
CA TYR A 329 19.25 -19.27 8.13
C TYR A 329 19.27 -19.59 9.63
N SER A 330 20.42 -20.04 10.13
CA SER A 330 20.62 -20.32 11.55
C SER A 330 20.50 -19.06 12.41
N PHE A 331 20.10 -19.22 13.67
CA PHE A 331 19.93 -18.08 14.58
C PHE A 331 21.21 -17.22 14.73
N PRO A 332 22.42 -17.79 14.83
CA PRO A 332 23.66 -16.99 14.84
C PRO A 332 23.86 -16.14 13.58
N ALA A 333 23.53 -16.68 12.40
CA ALA A 333 23.64 -15.93 11.14
C ALA A 333 22.63 -14.77 11.09
N VAL A 334 21.38 -15.02 11.49
CA VAL A 334 20.32 -14.00 11.50
C VAL A 334 20.59 -12.90 12.53
N SER A 335 21.03 -13.27 13.73
CA SER A 335 21.40 -12.30 14.78
C SER A 335 22.61 -11.46 14.37
N LEU A 336 23.64 -12.05 13.76
CA LEU A 336 24.78 -11.29 13.23
C LEU A 336 24.37 -10.34 12.11
N ALA A 337 23.58 -10.83 11.15
CA ALA A 337 23.05 -10.02 10.05
C ALA A 337 22.22 -8.84 10.58
N TYR A 338 21.48 -9.01 11.69
CA TYR A 338 20.70 -7.94 12.31
C TYR A 338 21.58 -6.77 12.77
N PHE A 339 22.77 -7.05 13.29
CA PHE A 339 23.72 -6.01 13.67
C PHE A 339 24.42 -5.37 12.47
N LEU A 340 24.59 -6.10 11.38
CA LEU A 340 25.26 -5.65 10.15
C LEU A 340 24.31 -5.09 9.08
N ARG A 341 23.01 -4.96 9.38
CA ARG A 341 22.01 -4.66 8.36
C ARG A 341 22.09 -3.28 7.73
N TYR A 342 22.91 -2.37 8.24
CA TYR A 342 23.05 -1.02 7.69
C TYR A 342 24.51 -0.71 7.33
N PRO A 343 24.76 -0.07 6.18
CA PRO A 343 23.81 0.30 5.13
C PRO A 343 23.37 -0.89 4.25
N ASN A 344 22.21 -0.78 3.60
CA ASN A 344 21.76 -1.68 2.54
C ASN A 344 20.86 -0.95 1.51
N PRO A 345 20.61 -1.50 0.30
CA PRO A 345 19.83 -0.82 -0.75
C PRO A 345 18.40 -0.42 -0.36
N TYR A 346 17.79 -1.12 0.59
CA TYR A 346 16.41 -0.90 1.08
C TYR A 346 16.34 0.04 2.29
N SER A 347 17.49 0.44 2.85
CA SER A 347 17.60 1.27 4.06
C SER A 347 18.28 2.62 3.84
N ARG A 348 18.27 3.17 2.61
CA ARG A 348 18.85 4.49 2.26
C ARG A 348 18.36 5.69 3.10
N HIS A 349 17.28 5.50 3.85
CA HIS A 349 16.74 6.49 4.77
C HIS A 349 17.47 6.50 6.12
N VAL A 350 18.25 5.46 6.46
CA VAL A 350 19.11 5.43 7.65
C VAL A 350 20.43 6.13 7.30
N LEU A 351 20.73 7.23 8.00
CA LEU A 351 21.90 8.06 7.79
C LEU A 351 23.09 7.56 8.60
N THR A 352 22.88 7.35 9.90
CA THR A 352 23.91 6.86 10.83
C THR A 352 23.32 5.83 11.78
N THR A 353 24.20 4.99 12.32
CA THR A 353 23.89 3.98 13.34
C THR A 353 25.05 3.93 14.32
N ASP A 354 24.76 4.14 15.59
CA ASP A 354 25.76 4.28 16.63
C ASP A 354 25.39 3.36 17.80
N VAL A 355 26.37 2.64 18.35
CA VAL A 355 26.19 1.85 19.57
C VAL A 355 26.43 2.77 20.76
N ILE A 356 25.39 3.01 21.56
CA ILE A 356 25.48 3.83 22.77
C ILE A 356 26.05 2.99 23.92
N ASP A 357 25.53 1.77 24.07
CA ASP A 357 25.88 0.89 25.16
C ASP A 357 25.83 -0.56 24.71
N ARG A 358 26.74 -1.38 25.24
CA ARG A 358 26.81 -2.82 24.98
C ARG A 358 27.57 -3.52 26.10
N TYR A 359 26.94 -4.51 26.70
CA TYR A 359 27.55 -5.35 27.72
C TYR A 359 26.98 -6.77 27.67
N VAL A 360 27.73 -7.72 28.23
CA VAL A 360 27.24 -9.07 28.48
C VAL A 360 26.88 -9.15 29.96
N ASP A 361 25.62 -9.47 30.25
CA ASP A 361 25.17 -9.66 31.62
C ASP A 361 25.94 -10.84 32.25
N PRO A 362 26.64 -10.64 33.38
CA PRO A 362 27.46 -11.67 33.99
C PRO A 362 26.66 -12.86 34.53
N ASP A 363 25.40 -12.66 34.93
CA ASP A 363 24.54 -13.69 35.51
C ASP A 363 23.79 -14.45 34.42
N THR A 364 23.14 -13.71 33.51
CA THR A 364 22.31 -14.33 32.45
C THR A 364 23.11 -14.70 31.20
N LYS A 365 24.34 -14.20 31.05
CA LYS A 365 25.19 -14.34 29.85
C LYS A 365 24.55 -13.80 28.57
N ARG A 366 23.55 -12.93 28.70
CA ARG A 366 22.86 -12.31 27.57
C ARG A 366 23.61 -11.07 27.10
N LEU A 367 23.67 -10.87 25.78
CA LEU A 367 24.25 -9.66 25.19
C LEU A 367 23.17 -8.57 25.12
N HIS A 368 23.39 -7.49 25.84
CA HIS A 368 22.58 -6.29 25.79
C HIS A 368 23.24 -5.28 24.85
N THR A 369 22.45 -4.61 24.02
CA THR A 369 22.94 -3.54 23.12
C THR A 369 21.89 -2.45 22.99
N ILE A 370 22.31 -1.21 23.12
CA ILE A 370 21.51 -0.01 22.81
C ILE A 370 22.16 0.69 21.62
N ARG A 371 21.39 0.92 20.56
CA ARG A 371 21.78 1.68 19.37
C ARG A 371 20.92 2.91 19.15
N LEU A 372 21.52 3.94 18.60
CA LEU A 372 20.85 5.12 18.08
C LEU A 372 20.95 5.14 16.57
N HIS A 373 19.82 5.29 15.89
CA HIS A 373 19.78 5.42 14.43
C HIS A 373 19.26 6.80 14.06
N LEU A 374 19.99 7.54 13.24
CA LEU A 374 19.49 8.76 12.62
C LEU A 374 18.85 8.40 11.27
N LYS A 375 17.59 8.79 11.05
CA LYS A 375 16.86 8.51 9.81
C LYS A 375 16.41 9.81 9.14
N LYS A 376 16.40 9.87 7.81
CA LYS A 376 15.69 10.90 7.03
C LYS A 376 14.18 10.75 7.27
N SER A 377 13.61 11.67 8.03
CA SER A 377 12.19 11.72 8.34
C SER A 377 11.50 12.76 7.46
N LYS A 378 10.86 12.30 6.38
CA LYS A 378 9.78 13.08 5.76
C LYS A 378 8.54 12.88 6.62
N VAL A 379 8.32 13.77 7.59
CA VAL A 379 6.99 13.93 8.21
C VAL A 379 6.00 14.01 7.05
N PRO A 380 4.98 13.14 6.99
CA PRO A 380 4.02 13.20 5.88
C PRO A 380 3.49 14.62 5.78
N SER A 381 3.52 15.21 4.59
CA SER A 381 3.03 16.57 4.36
C SER A 381 1.57 16.74 4.79
N GLY A 382 0.80 15.65 4.84
CA GLY A 382 -0.53 15.59 5.43
C GLY A 382 -0.58 15.80 6.96
N ILE A 383 0.41 15.32 7.72
CA ILE A 383 0.50 15.53 9.18
C ILE A 383 0.94 16.96 9.49
N LEU A 384 1.88 17.52 8.71
CA LEU A 384 2.33 18.92 8.85
C LEU A 384 1.18 19.93 8.68
N LYS A 385 0.19 19.62 7.84
CA LYS A 385 -1.02 20.45 7.62
C LYS A 385 -2.07 20.33 8.73
N LEU A 386 -1.94 19.34 9.61
CA LEU A 386 -2.87 19.07 10.72
C LEU A 386 -2.35 19.58 12.07
N LEU A 387 -1.11 20.08 12.11
CA LEU A 387 -0.50 20.62 13.33
C LEU A 387 -0.69 22.14 13.42
N PRO A 388 -1.01 22.69 14.60
CA PRO A 388 -1.02 24.14 14.83
C PRO A 388 0.36 24.73 14.50
N LYS A 389 0.38 25.91 13.85
CA LYS A 389 1.63 26.66 13.62
C LYS A 389 2.32 26.88 14.98
N GLY A 390 3.55 26.40 15.13
CA GLY A 390 4.35 26.49 16.36
C GLY A 390 4.49 25.19 17.18
N MET A 391 3.80 24.09 16.84
CA MET A 391 4.04 22.77 17.45
C MET A 391 5.02 21.89 16.64
N GLY A 392 5.45 22.33 15.46
CA GLY A 392 6.66 21.82 14.83
C GLY A 392 7.84 22.46 15.54
N GLY A 393 8.51 21.71 16.41
CA GLY A 393 9.74 22.16 17.06
C GLY A 393 10.71 22.74 16.03
N SER A 394 11.57 23.66 16.49
CA SER A 394 12.45 24.50 15.68
C SER A 394 13.44 23.76 14.77
N ASP A 395 13.50 22.43 14.79
CA ASP A 395 14.52 21.68 14.06
C ASP A 395 13.92 21.08 12.79
N SER A 396 13.88 21.93 11.78
CA SER A 396 13.50 21.65 10.39
C SER A 396 14.53 20.78 9.66
N SER A 397 15.15 19.79 10.33
CA SER A 397 16.20 18.95 9.75
C SER A 397 15.67 17.86 8.81
N GLY A 398 14.35 17.55 8.85
CA GLY A 398 13.80 16.43 8.08
C GLY A 398 14.44 15.09 8.45
N GLN A 399 14.93 14.97 9.69
CA GLN A 399 15.56 13.79 10.26
C GLN A 399 14.83 13.35 11.53
N SER A 400 15.06 12.13 12.00
CA SER A 400 14.51 11.62 13.26
C SER A 400 15.38 10.53 13.86
N TYR A 401 15.53 10.58 15.18
CA TYR A 401 16.26 9.58 15.97
C TYR A 401 15.37 8.41 16.38
N ILE A 402 15.87 7.19 16.18
CA ILE A 402 15.27 5.93 16.64
C ILE A 402 16.22 5.27 17.63
N LEU A 403 15.71 4.99 18.83
CA LEU A 403 16.42 4.19 19.83
C LEU A 403 16.07 2.72 19.63
N GLU A 404 17.09 1.87 19.51
CA GLU A 404 16.95 0.42 19.42
C GLU A 404 17.61 -0.24 20.63
N THR A 405 16.88 -1.09 21.34
CA THR A 405 17.41 -1.96 22.39
C THR A 405 17.32 -3.40 21.94
N THR A 406 18.39 -4.17 22.10
CA THR A 406 18.46 -5.60 21.75
C THR A 406 18.99 -6.41 22.91
N ILE A 407 18.40 -7.59 23.13
CA ILE A 407 18.86 -8.62 24.06
C ILE A 407 19.01 -9.92 23.27
N VAL A 408 20.22 -10.48 23.24
CA VAL A 408 20.51 -11.74 22.55
C VAL A 408 20.89 -12.80 23.58
N ASP A 409 20.22 -13.94 23.50
CA ASP A 409 20.59 -15.16 24.22
C ASP A 409 21.02 -16.22 23.21
N VAL A 410 22.33 -16.41 23.08
CA VAL A 410 22.91 -17.36 22.11
C VAL A 410 22.70 -18.81 22.55
N ASN A 411 22.64 -19.04 23.87
CA ASN A 411 22.49 -20.38 24.45
C ASN A 411 21.05 -20.88 24.25
N GLU A 412 20.07 -20.05 24.61
CA GLU A 412 18.65 -20.36 24.42
C GLU A 412 18.18 -20.14 22.97
N GLY A 413 18.98 -19.46 22.14
CA GLY A 413 18.71 -19.30 20.71
C GLY A 413 17.58 -18.31 20.40
N TRP A 414 17.51 -17.19 21.12
CA TRP A 414 16.52 -16.14 20.85
C TRP A 414 17.09 -14.73 20.97
N MET A 415 16.46 -13.79 20.27
CA MET A 415 16.79 -12.37 20.34
C MET A 415 15.52 -11.53 20.43
N ARG A 416 15.50 -10.59 21.38
CA ARG A 416 14.45 -9.58 21.55
C ARG A 416 14.96 -8.22 21.12
N THR A 417 14.19 -7.51 20.31
CA THR A 417 14.52 -6.16 19.88
C THR A 417 13.34 -5.24 20.14
N GLU A 418 13.61 -4.01 20.55
CA GLU A 418 12.63 -2.92 20.64
C GLU A 418 13.21 -1.70 19.93
N SER A 419 12.49 -1.17 18.94
CA SER A 419 12.83 0.08 18.26
C SER A 419 11.72 1.11 18.49
N ARG A 420 12.11 2.32 18.91
CA ARG A 420 11.17 3.42 19.18
C ARG A 420 11.68 4.76 18.68
N ASN A 421 10.80 5.61 18.18
CA ASN A 421 11.16 7.01 17.89
C ASN A 421 11.36 7.81 19.17
N MET A 422 12.39 8.65 19.20
CA MET A 422 12.70 9.53 20.34
C MET A 422 12.02 10.91 20.22
N GLU A 423 11.78 11.37 18.99
CA GLU A 423 11.12 12.63 18.69
C GLU A 423 9.65 12.40 18.31
N TRP A 424 8.83 13.46 18.34
CA TRP A 424 7.41 13.42 17.97
C TRP A 424 6.53 12.50 18.85
N THR A 425 7.03 12.05 20.00
CA THR A 425 6.32 11.15 20.94
C THR A 425 5.04 11.75 21.54
N GLY A 426 4.90 13.07 21.51
CA GLY A 426 3.65 13.78 21.87
C GLY A 426 2.54 13.68 20.81
N ILE A 427 2.88 13.29 19.58
CA ILE A 427 1.96 13.17 18.44
C ILE A 427 1.78 11.70 18.06
N LEU A 428 2.87 10.99 17.79
CA LEU A 428 2.87 9.56 17.47
C LEU A 428 4.14 8.90 18.01
N SER A 429 3.98 7.98 18.95
CA SER A 429 5.03 7.04 19.35
C SER A 429 4.78 5.71 18.65
N VAL A 430 5.79 5.21 17.95
CA VAL A 430 5.81 3.93 17.25
C VAL A 430 6.83 3.06 17.96
N VAL A 431 6.36 1.95 18.52
CA VAL A 431 7.21 0.96 19.18
C VAL A 431 7.13 -0.33 18.39
N GLU A 432 8.22 -0.71 17.74
CA GLU A 432 8.39 -1.97 17.04
C GLU A 432 9.13 -2.95 17.94
N LYS A 433 8.48 -4.06 18.30
CA LYS A 433 9.06 -5.16 19.05
C LYS A 433 9.22 -6.36 18.14
N GLN A 434 10.39 -6.98 18.13
CA GLN A 434 10.62 -8.20 17.39
C GLN A 434 11.18 -9.28 18.29
N PHE A 435 10.74 -10.51 18.05
CA PHE A 435 11.22 -11.69 18.75
C PHE A 435 11.66 -12.74 17.74
N TYR A 436 12.97 -12.94 17.68
CA TYR A 436 13.65 -13.92 16.86
C TYR A 436 13.84 -15.18 17.69
N GLN A 437 13.52 -16.34 17.14
CA GLN A 437 13.64 -17.64 17.80
C GLN A 437 14.18 -18.67 16.82
N ARG A 438 15.21 -19.40 17.25
CA ARG A 438 15.68 -20.65 16.64
C ARG A 438 14.52 -21.64 16.50
N GLN A 439 14.41 -22.28 15.35
CA GLN A 439 13.49 -23.38 15.07
C GLN A 439 14.25 -24.55 14.43
N PRO A 440 14.14 -25.78 14.96
CA PRO A 440 14.66 -26.95 14.28
C PRO A 440 13.85 -27.26 13.02
N LEU A 441 14.51 -27.66 11.93
CA LEU A 441 13.83 -28.18 10.73
C LEU A 441 13.31 -29.59 11.00
N GLU A 442 12.04 -29.83 10.67
CA GLU A 442 11.38 -31.14 10.80
C GLU A 442 12.14 -32.19 9.98
N GLY A 443 12.61 -33.25 10.64
CA GLY A 443 13.45 -34.31 10.05
C GLY A 443 14.94 -34.30 10.44
N ALA A 444 15.42 -33.30 11.18
CA ALA A 444 16.84 -33.19 11.56
C ALA A 444 17.25 -33.98 12.83
N LEU A 445 16.36 -34.81 13.40
CA LEU A 445 16.63 -35.52 14.66
C LEU A 445 17.58 -36.72 14.54
N ASP A 446 17.98 -37.14 13.34
CA ASP A 446 18.73 -38.39 13.19
C ASP A 446 20.23 -38.23 12.92
N ARG A 447 20.77 -37.01 12.86
CA ARG A 447 22.20 -36.82 12.58
C ARG A 447 22.83 -35.67 13.38
N LEU A 448 23.54 -36.10 14.42
CA LEU A 448 24.98 -35.93 14.63
C LEU A 448 25.41 -35.24 15.93
N GLN A 449 26.03 -36.07 16.77
CA GLN A 449 27.31 -35.74 17.40
C GLN A 449 28.28 -35.16 16.34
N GLY A 450 28.85 -33.99 16.62
CA GLY A 450 30.02 -33.50 15.87
C GLY A 450 29.90 -32.05 15.41
N LEU A 451 30.73 -31.20 16.00
CA LEU A 451 30.95 -29.80 15.64
C LEU A 451 31.45 -29.69 14.19
N HIS A 452 30.59 -29.29 13.24
CA HIS A 452 31.04 -28.76 11.95
C HIS A 452 30.09 -27.67 11.46
N LEU A 453 30.63 -26.48 11.18
CA LEU A 453 29.89 -25.27 10.80
C LEU A 453 29.30 -25.32 9.37
N ASP A 454 29.39 -26.45 8.67
CA ASP A 454 29.13 -26.59 7.23
C ASP A 454 28.17 -27.74 6.85
N ALA A 455 27.31 -28.21 7.76
CA ALA A 455 26.28 -29.20 7.43
C ALA A 455 24.88 -28.57 7.24
N LYS A 456 24.48 -28.45 5.97
CA LYS A 456 23.15 -28.13 5.40
C LYS A 456 21.94 -28.18 6.37
N LEU A 457 21.24 -27.05 6.48
CA LEU A 457 19.78 -26.89 6.72
C LEU A 457 19.16 -27.79 7.82
N SER A 458 19.62 -27.67 9.07
CA SER A 458 18.93 -28.24 10.24
C SER A 458 18.18 -27.20 11.08
N GLU A 459 18.34 -25.91 10.78
CA GLU A 459 17.84 -24.81 11.60
C GLU A 459 17.30 -23.66 10.74
N GLN A 460 16.15 -23.12 11.14
CA GLN A 460 15.56 -21.88 10.62
C GLN A 460 15.40 -20.88 11.76
N THR A 461 15.21 -19.60 11.43
CA THR A 461 14.92 -18.57 12.44
C THR A 461 13.59 -17.91 12.15
N THR A 462 12.64 -18.06 13.07
CA THR A 462 11.33 -17.40 12.99
C THR A 462 11.38 -16.07 13.71
N VAL A 463 10.71 -15.07 13.15
CA VAL A 463 10.65 -13.71 13.69
C VAL A 463 9.20 -13.30 13.82
N LYS A 464 8.80 -12.97 15.04
CA LYS A 464 7.50 -12.35 15.36
C LYS A 464 7.72 -10.86 15.54
N THR A 465 7.09 -10.04 14.70
CA THR A 465 7.15 -8.58 14.74
C THR A 465 5.80 -8.03 15.20
N THR A 466 5.82 -7.20 16.23
CA THR A 466 4.67 -6.49 16.77
C THR A 466 4.98 -5.00 16.71
N VAL A 467 4.13 -4.23 16.05
CA VAL A 467 4.26 -2.76 16.01
C VAL A 467 3.07 -2.14 16.69
N THR A 468 3.34 -1.35 17.72
CA THR A 468 2.32 -0.64 18.50
C THR A 468 2.41 0.85 18.24
N PHE A 469 1.26 1.45 17.94
CA PHE A 469 1.11 2.89 17.77
C PHE A 469 0.46 3.50 19.01
N HIS A 470 1.11 4.51 19.57
CA HIS A 470 0.62 5.32 20.67
C HIS A 470 0.48 6.76 20.19
N SER A 471 -0.74 7.20 19.87
CA SER A 471 -1.02 8.60 19.61
C SER A 471 -1.43 9.30 20.91
N ARG A 472 -0.74 10.38 21.28
CA ARG A 472 -1.06 11.21 22.46
C ARG A 472 -1.71 12.54 22.07
N PHE A 473 -2.07 12.70 20.80
CA PHE A 473 -2.66 13.92 20.26
C PHE A 473 -4.00 14.25 20.96
N GLY A 474 -4.03 15.37 21.71
CA GLY A 474 -5.22 15.89 22.39
C GLY A 474 -5.43 15.44 23.85
N GLN A 475 -4.60 14.54 24.40
CA GLN A 475 -4.74 14.10 25.79
C GLN A 475 -4.19 15.12 26.82
N GLY A 476 -3.33 16.06 26.41
CA GLY A 476 -2.66 17.00 27.31
C GLY A 476 -3.46 18.24 27.74
N LYS A 477 -4.63 18.52 27.16
CA LYS A 477 -5.44 19.70 27.53
C LYS A 477 -6.53 19.44 28.58
N LEU A 478 -6.79 18.17 28.93
CA LEU A 478 -7.88 17.84 29.85
C LEU A 478 -7.49 17.86 31.34
N LEU A 479 -6.21 18.04 31.68
CA LEU A 479 -5.72 17.99 33.08
C LEU A 479 -5.30 19.36 33.66
N GLY A 480 -5.58 20.47 32.97
CA GLY A 480 -5.16 21.82 33.38
C GLY A 480 -6.24 22.73 33.99
N ARG A 481 -7.50 22.30 34.11
CA ARG A 481 -8.60 23.15 34.61
C ARG A 481 -9.32 22.54 35.82
N ARG A 482 -8.60 22.42 36.94
CA ARG A 482 -9.21 22.29 38.27
C ARG A 482 -8.30 22.93 39.33
N LYS A 483 -8.30 24.27 39.37
CA LYS A 483 -8.20 25.08 40.61
C LYS A 483 -8.16 26.57 40.26
N ALA A 484 -9.23 27.28 40.64
CA ALA A 484 -9.21 28.62 41.24
C ALA A 484 -10.64 29.18 41.16
N GLU A 485 -11.36 29.05 42.27
CA GLU A 485 -12.51 29.90 42.58
C GLU A 485 -12.02 31.27 43.09
N ALA A 486 -12.94 32.24 42.99
CA ALA A 486 -13.00 33.54 43.65
C ALA A 486 -12.20 34.71 43.03
N GLY A 487 -12.93 35.75 42.62
CA GLY A 487 -12.38 37.06 42.26
C GLY A 487 -13.30 37.85 41.33
N ASP A 488 -14.24 38.59 41.92
CA ASP A 488 -15.14 39.56 41.31
C ASP A 488 -14.37 40.71 40.60
N GLN A 489 -14.75 41.03 39.36
CA GLN A 489 -14.75 42.39 38.78
C GLN A 489 -15.25 42.37 37.33
N VAL A 490 -16.39 43.04 37.14
CA VAL A 490 -16.98 43.39 35.84
C VAL A 490 -16.15 44.52 35.23
N VAL A 491 -15.49 44.24 34.10
CA VAL A 491 -14.97 45.28 33.19
C VAL A 491 -15.52 44.96 31.81
N GLU A 492 -16.43 45.81 31.33
CA GLU A 492 -16.84 45.87 29.94
C GLU A 492 -15.61 46.24 29.08
N VAL A 493 -15.20 45.32 28.22
CA VAL A 493 -14.27 45.59 27.11
C VAL A 493 -14.96 45.11 25.85
N GLU A 494 -15.08 46.04 24.91
CA GLU A 494 -15.74 45.92 23.62
C GLU A 494 -15.34 44.64 22.86
N ASP A 495 -16.36 44.00 22.28
CA ASP A 495 -16.26 42.83 21.40
C ASP A 495 -15.44 43.15 20.13
N GLU A 496 -14.14 42.93 20.17
CA GLU A 496 -13.39 42.51 18.97
C GLU A 496 -13.22 40.99 19.01
N ALA A 497 -14.01 40.31 18.17
CA ALA A 497 -13.91 38.88 17.96
C ALA A 497 -12.47 38.48 17.57
N PRO A 498 -11.76 37.64 18.35
CA PRO A 498 -10.49 37.10 17.90
C PRO A 498 -10.75 36.22 16.68
N LYS A 499 -10.05 36.51 15.58
CA LYS A 499 -10.09 35.75 14.32
C LYS A 499 -9.99 34.25 14.61
N ARG A 500 -11.13 33.56 14.54
CA ARG A 500 -11.26 32.12 14.80
C ARG A 500 -10.55 31.35 13.68
N GLY A 501 -9.38 30.81 14.00
CA GLY A 501 -8.58 30.01 13.09
C GLY A 501 -9.25 28.68 12.69
N PHE A 502 -8.95 28.27 11.46
CA PHE A 502 -9.51 27.19 10.63
C PHE A 502 -9.50 25.74 11.15
N PHE A 503 -9.34 25.48 12.46
CA PHE A 503 -8.98 24.14 12.96
C PHE A 503 -9.82 23.59 14.14
N THR A 504 -10.98 24.16 14.45
CA THR A 504 -11.75 23.73 15.65
C THR A 504 -12.80 22.63 15.43
N SER A 505 -12.98 22.05 14.23
CA SER A 505 -14.07 21.09 13.97
C SER A 505 -13.70 19.60 13.90
N LEU A 506 -12.41 19.22 13.95
CA LEU A 506 -12.02 17.81 14.09
C LEU A 506 -11.92 17.44 15.58
N SER A 507 -12.61 16.37 15.98
CA SER A 507 -12.37 15.77 17.30
C SER A 507 -10.94 15.22 17.36
N THR A 508 -10.29 15.32 18.52
CA THR A 508 -8.92 14.83 18.76
C THR A 508 -8.76 13.34 18.39
N ALA A 509 -9.83 12.55 18.57
CA ALA A 509 -9.91 11.15 18.18
C ALA A 509 -9.84 10.90 16.66
N GLY A 510 -10.38 11.80 15.82
CA GLY A 510 -10.35 11.67 14.36
C GLY A 510 -8.97 11.96 13.76
N ILE A 511 -8.27 12.95 14.32
CA ILE A 511 -6.87 13.25 13.95
C ILE A 511 -5.96 12.10 14.41
N GLN A 512 -6.17 11.59 15.62
CA GLN A 512 -5.47 10.42 16.15
C GLN A 512 -5.59 9.19 15.23
N ARG A 513 -6.80 8.80 14.82
CA ARG A 513 -7.01 7.63 13.93
C ARG A 513 -6.34 7.79 12.57
N THR A 514 -6.34 9.01 12.03
CA THR A 514 -5.68 9.31 10.75
C THR A 514 -4.16 9.16 10.86
N ILE A 515 -3.59 9.65 11.96
CA ILE A 515 -2.15 9.51 12.26
C ILE A 515 -1.78 8.03 12.45
N GLU A 516 -2.60 7.26 13.15
CA GLU A 516 -2.41 5.82 13.37
C GLU A 516 -2.48 5.01 12.06
N LEU A 517 -3.42 5.32 11.17
CA LEU A 517 -3.54 4.69 9.83
C LEU A 517 -2.35 5.02 8.91
N ILE A 518 -1.87 6.26 8.92
CA ILE A 518 -0.66 6.65 8.19
C ILE A 518 0.55 5.89 8.76
N GLY A 519 0.61 5.75 10.08
CA GLY A 519 1.57 4.91 10.79
C GLY A 519 1.55 3.47 10.28
N LEU A 520 0.38 2.82 10.28
CA LEU A 520 0.21 1.43 9.83
C LEU A 520 0.71 1.17 8.40
N ASN A 521 0.30 2.01 7.45
CA ASN A 521 0.68 1.82 6.05
C ASN A 521 2.20 1.96 5.87
N ARG A 522 2.82 2.96 6.50
CA ARG A 522 4.28 3.12 6.48
C ARG A 522 5.00 1.96 7.16
N THR A 523 4.43 1.42 8.23
CA THR A 523 4.99 0.27 8.94
C THR A 523 4.94 -0.99 8.09
N ARG A 524 3.85 -1.25 7.36
CA ARG A 524 3.77 -2.39 6.43
C ARG A 524 4.90 -2.35 5.39
N ASP A 525 5.12 -1.18 4.79
CA ASP A 525 6.22 -0.98 3.84
C ASP A 525 7.60 -1.11 4.50
N ALA A 526 7.74 -0.60 5.73
CA ALA A 526 8.99 -0.69 6.49
C ALA A 526 9.33 -2.14 6.85
N ILE A 527 8.36 -2.97 7.25
CA ILE A 527 8.54 -4.39 7.55
C ILE A 527 9.03 -5.14 6.30
N LEU A 528 8.43 -4.90 5.13
CA LEU A 528 8.84 -5.54 3.88
C LEU A 528 10.27 -5.13 3.48
N LYS A 529 10.58 -3.84 3.52
CA LYS A 529 11.93 -3.33 3.22
C LYS A 529 12.98 -3.82 4.21
N SER A 530 12.62 -3.94 5.48
CA SER A 530 13.48 -4.50 6.53
C SER A 530 13.82 -5.96 6.24
N LYS A 531 12.82 -6.78 5.86
CA LYS A 531 13.04 -8.18 5.46
C LYS A 531 13.94 -8.28 4.21
N GLN A 532 13.72 -7.45 3.20
CA GLN A 532 14.55 -7.41 1.99
C GLN A 532 15.99 -7.01 2.31
N GLY A 533 16.20 -5.97 3.14
CA GLY A 533 17.52 -5.54 3.58
C GLY A 533 18.26 -6.62 4.37
N MET A 534 17.56 -7.34 5.25
CA MET A 534 18.11 -8.49 5.97
C MET A 534 18.54 -9.61 5.02
N ASN A 535 17.71 -9.96 4.03
CA ASN A 535 18.06 -10.99 3.03
C ASN A 535 19.32 -10.62 2.24
N VAL A 536 19.49 -9.35 1.86
CA VAL A 536 20.74 -8.90 1.19
C VAL A 536 21.96 -9.18 2.06
N VAL A 537 21.88 -8.87 3.36
CA VAL A 537 23.00 -9.05 4.29
C VAL A 537 23.27 -10.54 4.52
N LEU A 538 22.22 -11.35 4.63
CA LEU A 538 22.32 -12.81 4.77
C LEU A 538 22.95 -13.47 3.54
N GLU A 539 22.58 -13.05 2.32
CA GLU A 539 23.21 -13.55 1.08
C GLU A 539 24.69 -13.12 0.96
N ARG A 540 25.03 -11.89 1.38
CA ARG A 540 26.43 -11.45 1.46
C ARG A 540 27.23 -12.30 2.47
N LEU A 541 26.64 -12.59 3.61
CA LEU A 541 27.24 -13.45 4.63
C LEU A 541 27.44 -14.88 4.10
N ARG A 542 26.46 -15.40 3.34
CA ARG A 542 26.53 -16.73 2.71
C ARG A 542 27.60 -16.83 1.63
N SER A 543 27.74 -15.80 0.79
CA SER A 543 28.65 -15.82 -0.37
C SER A 543 30.10 -15.45 -0.04
N GLY A 544 30.31 -14.54 0.92
CA GLY A 544 31.64 -13.98 1.22
C GLY A 544 31.94 -13.80 2.70
N GLY A 545 31.12 -14.37 3.60
CA GLY A 545 31.29 -14.20 5.04
C GLY A 545 31.21 -12.75 5.48
N ILE A 546 31.87 -12.42 6.60
CA ILE A 546 31.89 -11.06 7.15
C ILE A 546 32.54 -10.07 6.16
N VAL A 547 33.57 -10.50 5.43
CA VAL A 547 34.27 -9.66 4.45
C VAL A 547 33.32 -9.26 3.31
N GLY A 548 32.55 -10.21 2.78
CA GLY A 548 31.54 -9.93 1.75
C GLY A 548 30.45 -8.97 2.22
N VAL A 549 30.05 -9.05 3.50
CA VAL A 549 29.11 -8.11 4.10
C VAL A 549 29.71 -6.70 4.18
N LEU A 550 30.93 -6.56 4.69
CA LEU A 550 31.61 -5.27 4.85
C LEU A 550 31.88 -4.58 3.50
N GLU A 551 32.29 -5.35 2.49
CA GLU A 551 32.50 -4.83 1.14
C GLU A 551 31.18 -4.38 0.50
N GLY A 552 30.12 -5.18 0.63
CA GLY A 552 28.78 -4.77 0.19
C GLY A 552 28.27 -3.50 0.90
N MET A 553 28.53 -3.37 2.20
CA MET A 553 28.21 -2.16 2.97
C MET A 553 28.99 -0.94 2.48
N ARG A 554 30.27 -1.10 2.09
CA ARG A 554 31.09 -0.02 1.51
C ARG A 554 30.48 0.48 0.20
N GLN A 555 30.13 -0.44 -0.70
CA GLN A 555 29.49 -0.12 -1.99
C GLN A 555 28.14 0.59 -1.80
N ASP A 556 27.31 0.11 -0.86
CA ASP A 556 26.03 0.76 -0.56
C ASP A 556 26.23 2.18 -0.02
N ARG A 557 27.25 2.40 0.81
CA ARG A 557 27.58 3.73 1.33
C ARG A 557 27.99 4.68 0.20
N GLU A 558 28.82 4.22 -0.75
CA GLU A 558 29.22 4.99 -1.92
C GLU A 558 28.02 5.34 -2.81
N ALA A 559 27.14 4.37 -3.06
CA ALA A 559 25.92 4.56 -3.84
C ALA A 559 24.92 5.54 -3.19
N ILE A 560 24.89 5.64 -1.86
CA ILE A 560 24.04 6.60 -1.13
C ILE A 560 24.58 8.04 -1.24
N VAL A 561 25.89 8.21 -1.38
CA VAL A 561 26.58 9.51 -1.34
C VAL A 561 26.79 10.12 -2.73
N GLY A 562 26.78 9.32 -3.80
CA GLY A 562 27.04 9.78 -5.17
C GLY A 562 28.51 10.12 -5.43
N PRO A 563 28.94 10.32 -6.69
CA PRO A 563 30.36 10.53 -7.04
C PRO A 563 30.96 11.87 -6.55
N GLU A 564 30.14 12.79 -6.04
CA GLU A 564 30.53 14.14 -5.59
C GLU A 564 30.08 14.38 -4.12
N GLY A 565 30.42 13.44 -3.23
CA GLY A 565 30.04 13.50 -1.81
C GLY A 565 30.69 14.64 -1.01
N PRO A 566 30.01 15.23 0.00
CA PRO A 566 30.52 16.35 0.80
C PRO A 566 31.84 16.07 1.52
N TRP A 567 32.14 14.81 1.83
CA TRP A 567 33.35 14.40 2.54
C TRP A 567 34.63 14.65 1.74
N LYS A 568 34.56 14.68 0.40
CA LYS A 568 35.71 15.07 -0.43
C LYS A 568 36.05 16.55 -0.24
N ARG A 569 35.06 17.43 0.03
CA ARG A 569 35.29 18.85 0.34
C ARG A 569 35.87 19.09 1.74
N VAL A 570 35.59 18.23 2.70
CA VAL A 570 36.12 18.34 4.08
C VAL A 570 37.55 17.84 4.14
N TRP A 571 37.88 16.73 3.46
CA TRP A 571 39.26 16.26 3.34
C TRP A 571 40.14 17.17 2.46
N LEU A 572 39.57 17.83 1.45
CA LEU A 572 40.30 18.81 0.61
C LEU A 572 40.47 20.18 1.26
N ARG A 573 39.71 20.53 2.32
CA ARG A 573 39.91 21.77 3.10
C ARG A 573 40.70 21.58 4.39
N GLY A 574 40.92 20.34 4.84
CA GLY A 574 41.64 20.04 6.08
C GLY A 574 43.16 19.90 5.94
N ASN A 575 43.69 19.82 4.72
CA ASN A 575 45.12 19.61 4.44
C ASN A 575 45.72 20.75 3.58
N GLY A 576 45.23 21.99 3.72
CA GLY A 576 45.57 23.09 2.83
C GLY A 576 46.16 24.34 3.48
N GLU A 577 46.47 24.34 4.78
CA GLU A 577 47.15 25.44 5.46
C GLU A 577 48.11 24.88 6.50
N ASP A 578 49.32 24.57 6.03
CA ASP A 578 50.60 24.69 6.74
C ASP A 578 51.68 24.19 5.75
N ASP A 579 52.21 25.13 4.95
CA ASP A 579 53.63 25.27 4.60
C ASP A 579 53.85 26.20 3.38
N GLU A 580 54.75 27.17 3.59
CA GLU A 580 55.51 27.99 2.60
C GLU A 580 54.77 29.09 1.79
N HIS A 581 54.71 30.33 2.32
CA HIS A 581 55.73 31.40 2.20
C HIS A 581 55.19 32.77 2.65
#